data_AF-A0A971QZ40-F1
#
_entry.id   AF-A0A971QZ40-F1
#
_cell.length_a   1.000
_cell.length_b   1.000
_cell.length_c   1.000
_cell.angle_alpha   90.00
_cell.angle_beta   90.00
_cell.angle_gamma   90.00
#
_symmetry.space_group_name_H-M   'P 1'
#
loop_
_entity.id
_entity.type
_entity.pdbx_description
1 polymer ?
#
loop_
_entity_poly.entity_id
_entity_poly.type
_entity_poly.pdbx_seq_one_letter_code
_entity_poly.pdbx_strand_id
1 'polypeptide(L)'
;RLPSLETCSRVVYEYRDIPPGTEVVAIYGAGDMAFDGAVRASLRGSRTLLFARGETLRAIEALKVSAEKAGVELHRAEPILRTEPDEALLKITTALNVYSVDALLICIGRESLLPRIDSDRCEIIGDARGEIYRQASIAIGDGIKSAMKIALEG
;
A
#
# COMPACT_ATOMS: atom_id res chain seq x y z
N ARG A 1 -1.10 10.56 1.24
CA ARG A 1 0.28 10.62 0.72
C ARG A 1 1.27 10.91 1.85
N LEU A 2 2.58 10.75 1.63
CA LEU A 2 3.68 11.09 2.55
C LEU A 2 4.72 11.97 1.84
N PRO A 3 4.47 13.29 1.68
CA PRO A 3 5.36 14.19 0.95
C PRO A 3 6.80 14.19 1.47
N SER A 4 7.01 13.94 2.76
CA SER A 4 8.34 13.88 3.39
C SER A 4 9.22 12.74 2.87
N LEU A 5 8.64 11.70 2.27
CA LEU A 5 9.37 10.56 1.71
C LEU A 5 9.42 10.58 0.18
N GLU A 6 8.71 11.49 -0.49
CA GLU A 6 8.59 11.56 -1.95
C GLU A 6 9.76 12.34 -2.58
N THR A 7 10.98 11.83 -2.45
CA THR A 7 12.20 12.56 -2.83
C THR A 7 12.63 12.34 -4.29
N CYS A 8 12.18 11.26 -4.94
CA CYS A 8 12.42 11.02 -6.36
C CYS A 8 11.42 10.01 -6.94
N SER A 9 11.53 9.72 -8.25
CA SER A 9 10.63 8.81 -8.97
C SER A 9 10.71 7.34 -8.56
N ARG A 10 11.64 6.95 -7.68
CA ARG A 10 11.76 5.59 -7.11
C ARG A 10 10.81 5.35 -5.94
N VAL A 11 10.19 6.41 -5.43
CA VAL A 11 9.18 6.33 -4.38
C VAL A 11 7.81 6.34 -5.03
N VAL A 12 7.11 5.21 -4.97
CA VAL A 12 5.87 4.97 -5.71
C VAL A 12 4.74 4.55 -4.78
N TYR A 13 3.50 4.70 -5.25
CA TYR A 13 2.29 4.35 -4.50
C TYR A 13 1.53 3.16 -5.09
N GLU A 14 1.78 2.84 -6.35
CA GLU A 14 1.18 1.71 -7.04
C GLU A 14 2.27 0.71 -7.42
N TYR A 15 1.98 -0.58 -7.22
CA TYR A 15 2.95 -1.64 -7.51
C TYR A 15 3.40 -1.65 -8.98
N ARG A 16 2.51 -1.24 -9.90
CA ARG A 16 2.81 -1.17 -11.34
C ARG A 16 3.85 -0.11 -11.72
N ASP A 17 4.08 0.86 -10.83
CA ASP A 17 5.02 1.96 -11.05
C ASP A 17 6.44 1.60 -10.56
N ILE A 18 6.63 0.42 -9.95
CA ILE A 18 7.97 -0.09 -9.61
C ILE A 18 8.75 -0.30 -10.91
N PRO A 19 9.95 0.28 -11.06
CA PRO A 19 10.77 0.12 -12.25
C PRO A 19 11.00 -1.35 -12.62
N PRO A 20 10.99 -1.71 -13.91
CA PRO A 20 11.36 -3.05 -14.33
C PRO A 20 12.84 -3.32 -14.02
N GLY A 21 13.17 -4.57 -13.67
CA GLY A 21 14.54 -4.97 -13.35
C GLY A 21 15.01 -4.59 -11.94
N THR A 22 14.12 -4.12 -11.07
CA THR A 22 14.44 -3.88 -9.66
C THR A 22 14.88 -5.17 -8.94
N GLU A 23 16.07 -5.13 -8.35
CA GLU A 23 16.65 -6.23 -7.58
C GLU A 23 16.25 -6.15 -6.10
N VAL A 24 16.14 -4.94 -5.54
CA VAL A 24 15.79 -4.69 -4.14
C VAL A 24 14.61 -3.73 -4.03
N VAL A 25 13.49 -4.20 -3.47
CA VAL A 25 12.28 -3.39 -3.21
C VAL A 25 12.12 -3.20 -1.71
N ALA A 26 12.02 -1.94 -1.28
CA ALA A 26 11.47 -1.62 0.03
C ALA A 26 9.96 -1.37 -0.07
N ILE A 27 9.23 -1.75 0.97
CA ILE A 27 7.78 -1.55 1.07
C ILE A 27 7.49 -0.97 2.45
N TYR A 28 6.70 0.10 2.50
CA TYR A 28 6.35 0.76 3.75
C TYR A 28 4.86 0.66 4.04
N GLY A 29 4.49 -0.12 5.06
CA GLY A 29 3.11 -0.34 5.45
C GLY A 29 2.93 -1.58 6.32
N ALA A 30 1.74 -1.73 6.90
CA ALA A 30 1.43 -2.83 7.82
C ALA A 30 0.11 -3.54 7.52
N GLY A 31 -0.59 -3.18 6.43
CA GLY A 31 -1.87 -3.77 6.02
C GLY A 31 -1.74 -4.71 4.83
N ASP A 32 -2.86 -5.25 4.36
CA ASP A 32 -2.90 -6.27 3.30
C ASP A 32 -2.14 -5.85 2.04
N MET A 33 -2.32 -4.61 1.57
CA MET A 33 -1.62 -4.08 0.39
C MET A 33 -0.08 -4.13 0.52
N ALA A 34 0.45 -3.89 1.71
CA ALA A 34 1.89 -3.92 1.95
C ALA A 34 2.43 -5.35 1.86
N PHE A 35 1.69 -6.30 2.45
CA PHE A 35 2.07 -7.72 2.43
C PHE A 35 1.88 -8.34 1.04
N ASP A 36 0.79 -8.02 0.34
CA ASP A 36 0.56 -8.48 -1.04
C ASP A 36 1.66 -7.97 -1.97
N GLY A 37 1.99 -6.67 -1.89
CA GLY A 37 3.12 -6.09 -2.60
C GLY A 37 4.44 -6.80 -2.29
N ALA A 38 4.67 -7.16 -1.01
CA ALA A 38 5.90 -7.81 -0.59
C ALA A 38 6.03 -9.24 -1.11
N VAL A 39 4.97 -10.03 -0.99
CA VAL A 39 4.91 -11.38 -1.55
C VAL A 39 5.12 -11.32 -3.06
N ARG A 40 4.46 -10.39 -3.75
CA ARG A 40 4.56 -10.25 -5.19
C ARG A 40 5.96 -9.85 -5.66
N ALA A 41 6.63 -8.94 -4.96
CA ALA A 41 8.02 -8.55 -5.26
C ALA A 41 8.98 -9.73 -5.06
N SER A 42 8.85 -10.44 -3.94
CA SER A 42 9.71 -11.59 -3.66
C SER A 42 9.51 -12.72 -4.68
N LEU A 43 8.26 -13.06 -5.02
CA LEU A 43 7.96 -14.09 -6.04
C LEU A 43 8.47 -13.73 -7.44
N ARG A 44 8.77 -12.46 -7.70
CA ARG A 44 9.39 -11.98 -8.95
C ARG A 44 10.92 -11.98 -8.91
N GLY A 45 11.52 -12.39 -7.79
CA GLY A 45 12.96 -12.51 -7.62
C GLY A 45 13.62 -11.31 -6.94
N SER A 46 12.87 -10.28 -6.54
CA SER A 46 13.45 -9.12 -5.85
C SER A 46 13.67 -9.42 -4.37
N ARG A 47 14.84 -9.06 -3.83
CA ARG A 47 15.03 -8.98 -2.38
C ARG A 47 14.05 -7.94 -1.84
N THR A 48 13.24 -8.34 -0.87
CA THR A 48 12.12 -7.52 -0.41
C THR A 48 12.26 -7.19 1.07
N LEU A 49 12.27 -5.89 1.37
CA LEU A 49 12.29 -5.34 2.72
C LEU A 49 10.91 -4.74 3.04
N LEU A 50 10.24 -5.20 4.10
CA LEU A 50 8.93 -4.70 4.51
C LEU A 50 9.04 -3.96 5.85
N PHE A 51 8.87 -2.64 5.81
CA PHE A 51 8.95 -1.75 6.96
C PHE A 51 7.55 -1.43 7.51
N ALA A 52 7.36 -1.67 8.80
CA ALA A 52 6.16 -1.28 9.53
C ALA A 52 6.49 -0.20 10.57
N ARG A 53 5.67 0.86 10.60
CA ARG A 53 5.83 1.98 11.56
C ARG A 53 5.76 1.54 13.04
N GLY A 54 5.00 0.50 13.34
CA GLY A 54 4.82 -0.01 14.70
C GLY A 54 4.84 -1.53 14.74
N GLU A 55 4.67 -2.09 15.93
CA GLU A 55 4.66 -3.54 16.17
C GLU A 55 3.44 -4.25 15.57
N THR A 56 2.30 -3.54 15.51
CA THR A 56 1.05 -4.15 15.08
C THR A 56 0.96 -4.24 13.56
N LEU A 57 0.89 -5.48 13.07
CA LEU A 57 0.64 -5.80 11.67
C LEU A 57 -0.86 -6.05 11.45
N ARG A 58 -1.49 -5.17 10.68
CA ARG A 58 -2.94 -5.18 10.38
C ARG A 58 -3.34 -6.14 9.27
N ALA A 59 -2.37 -6.65 8.51
CA ALA A 59 -2.65 -7.61 7.44
C ALA A 59 -3.27 -8.91 7.98
N ILE A 60 -4.04 -9.59 7.14
CA ILE A 60 -4.58 -10.91 7.45
C ILE A 60 -3.48 -11.95 7.62
N GLU A 61 -3.74 -12.99 8.43
CA GLU A 61 -2.72 -13.98 8.79
C GLU A 61 -2.16 -14.74 7.57
N ALA A 62 -3.03 -15.08 6.61
CA ALA A 62 -2.62 -15.77 5.38
C ALA A 62 -1.55 -14.99 4.59
N LEU A 63 -1.63 -13.65 4.56
CA LEU A 63 -0.64 -12.81 3.88
C LEU A 63 0.67 -12.73 4.67
N LYS A 64 0.61 -12.70 6.01
CA LYS A 64 1.82 -12.73 6.86
C LYS A 64 2.60 -14.03 6.65
N VAL A 65 1.91 -15.17 6.71
CA VAL A 65 2.49 -16.49 6.46
C VAL A 65 3.07 -16.58 5.04
N SER A 66 2.37 -16.00 4.05
CA SER A 66 2.86 -15.99 2.67
C SER A 66 4.13 -15.14 2.51
N ALA A 67 4.20 -13.99 3.16
CA ALA A 67 5.39 -13.14 3.14
C ALA A 67 6.60 -13.82 3.80
N GLU A 68 6.39 -14.48 4.94
CA GLU A 68 7.42 -15.27 5.61
C GLU A 68 7.93 -16.41 4.71
N LYS A 69 7.03 -17.20 4.11
CA LYS A 69 7.40 -18.28 3.18
C LYS A 69 8.11 -17.77 1.93
N ALA A 70 7.79 -16.57 1.48
CA ALA A 70 8.45 -15.92 0.36
C ALA A 70 9.81 -15.30 0.76
N GLY A 71 10.23 -15.36 2.02
CA GLY A 71 11.51 -14.79 2.45
C GLY A 71 11.53 -13.26 2.48
N VAL A 72 10.38 -12.62 2.71
CA VAL A 72 10.30 -11.16 2.92
C VAL A 72 10.98 -10.81 4.24
N GLU A 73 11.94 -9.87 4.19
CA GLU A 73 12.62 -9.35 5.38
C GLU A 73 11.71 -8.33 6.08
N LEU A 74 11.16 -8.69 7.24
CA LEU A 74 10.19 -7.88 7.96
C LEU A 74 10.85 -7.05 9.07
N HIS A 75 10.72 -5.73 8.95
CA HIS A 75 11.19 -4.73 9.90
C HIS A 75 10.02 -4.14 10.69
N ARG A 76 9.83 -4.61 11.93
CA ARG A 76 8.77 -4.12 12.84
C ARG A 76 9.25 -2.94 13.68
N ALA A 77 8.33 -2.04 14.00
CA ALA A 77 8.62 -0.80 14.74
C ALA A 77 9.82 -0.01 14.20
N GLU A 78 10.01 -0.07 12.87
CA GLU A 78 11.12 0.56 12.18
C GLU A 78 10.54 1.54 11.14
N PRO A 79 10.08 2.72 11.57
CA PRO A 79 9.59 3.73 10.65
C PRO A 79 10.71 4.24 9.75
N ILE A 80 10.39 4.42 8.46
CA ILE A 80 11.24 5.19 7.55
C ILE A 80 11.15 6.67 7.96
N LEU A 81 12.29 7.23 8.34
CA LEU A 81 12.41 8.63 8.77
C LEU A 81 12.66 9.55 7.57
N ARG A 82 13.48 9.06 6.62
CA ARG A 82 13.91 9.85 5.46
C ARG A 82 14.23 8.94 4.29
N THR A 83 14.03 9.47 3.09
CA THR A 83 14.50 8.89 1.84
C THR A 83 15.38 9.92 1.12
N GLU A 84 16.40 9.45 0.43
CA GLU A 84 17.27 10.31 -0.39
C GLU A 84 17.64 9.58 -1.68
N PRO A 85 17.69 10.26 -2.83
CA PRO A 85 18.30 9.70 -4.03
C PRO A 85 19.81 9.51 -3.79
N ASP A 86 20.33 8.36 -4.19
CA ASP A 86 21.76 8.03 -4.11
C ASP A 86 22.20 7.39 -5.42
N GLU A 87 22.72 8.21 -6.34
CA GLU A 87 23.06 7.83 -7.72
C GLU A 87 21.91 7.08 -8.44
N ALA A 88 22.05 5.78 -8.64
CA ALA A 88 21.08 4.91 -9.28
C ALA A 88 20.07 4.28 -8.30
N LEU A 89 20.28 4.42 -7.00
CA LEU A 89 19.52 3.82 -5.91
C LEU A 89 18.74 4.86 -5.11
N LEU A 90 17.93 4.36 -4.17
CA LEU A 90 17.23 5.10 -3.15
C LEU A 90 17.79 4.68 -1.79
N LYS A 91 18.27 5.66 -1.04
CA LYS A 91 18.70 5.50 0.34
C LYS A 91 17.51 5.69 1.28
N ILE A 92 17.28 4.72 2.16
CA ILE A 92 16.23 4.74 3.18
C ILE A 92 16.92 4.82 4.53
N THR A 93 16.61 5.84 5.32
CA THR A 93 17.12 6.00 6.68
C THR A 93 16.02 5.72 7.69
N THR A 94 16.30 4.82 8.62
CA THR A 94 15.49 4.53 9.80
C THR A 94 16.26 4.94 11.06
N ALA A 95 15.68 4.75 12.23
CA ALA A 95 16.41 4.94 13.49
C ALA A 95 17.47 3.84 13.74
N LEU A 96 17.34 2.69 13.07
CA LEU A 96 18.18 1.52 13.32
C LEU A 96 19.29 1.37 12.28
N ASN A 97 19.01 1.68 11.01
CA ASN A 97 19.97 1.48 9.94
C ASN A 97 19.69 2.35 8.71
N VAL A 98 20.57 2.22 7.72
CA VAL A 98 20.47 2.81 6.40
C VAL A 98 20.47 1.70 5.36
N TYR A 99 19.48 1.72 4.47
CA TYR A 99 19.28 0.72 3.43
C TYR A 99 19.41 1.38 2.05
N SER A 100 20.00 0.66 1.09
CA SER A 100 20.02 1.07 -0.31
C SER A 100 19.14 0.12 -1.11
N VAL A 101 18.16 0.67 -1.83
CA VAL A 101 17.15 -0.09 -2.58
C VAL A 101 16.92 0.55 -3.95
N ASP A 102 16.39 -0.18 -4.92
CA ASP A 102 16.08 0.41 -6.23
C ASP A 102 14.75 1.19 -6.18
N ALA A 103 13.80 0.73 -5.37
CA ALA A 103 12.47 1.33 -5.28
C ALA A 103 11.85 1.19 -3.88
N LEU A 104 11.01 2.16 -3.53
CA LEU A 104 10.17 2.16 -2.34
C LEU A 104 8.69 2.21 -2.73
N LEU A 105 7.92 1.19 -2.37
CA LEU A 105 6.47 1.17 -2.49
C LEU A 105 5.82 1.61 -1.16
N ILE A 106 5.06 2.70 -1.21
CA ILE A 106 4.33 3.23 -0.04
C ILE A 106 2.92 2.63 0.02
N CYS A 107 2.65 1.84 1.06
CA CYS A 107 1.39 1.15 1.35
C CYS A 107 0.79 1.59 2.70
N ILE A 108 0.75 2.90 2.98
CA ILE A 108 0.25 3.45 4.26
C ILE A 108 -1.25 3.79 4.28
N GLY A 109 -1.98 3.39 3.24
CA GLY A 109 -3.39 3.72 3.04
C GLY A 109 -3.60 4.70 1.88
N ARG A 110 -4.85 4.82 1.45
CA ARG A 110 -5.28 5.69 0.34
C ARG A 110 -6.07 6.85 0.90
N GLU A 111 -5.95 8.00 0.25
CA GLU A 111 -6.83 9.14 0.46
C GLU A 111 -8.05 8.96 -0.44
N SER A 112 -9.25 9.13 0.10
CA SER A 112 -10.48 9.00 -0.71
C SER A 112 -10.57 10.20 -1.64
N LEU A 113 -10.58 9.95 -2.95
CA LEU A 113 -10.72 11.00 -3.96
C LEU A 113 -12.20 11.13 -4.33
N LEU A 114 -12.99 11.71 -3.43
CA LEU A 114 -14.39 12.01 -3.72
C LEU A 114 -14.48 13.27 -4.58
N PRO A 115 -15.15 13.25 -5.75
CA PRO A 115 -15.46 14.47 -6.46
C PRO A 115 -16.41 15.32 -5.62
N ARG A 116 -16.40 16.64 -5.83
CA ARG A 116 -17.44 17.50 -5.27
C ARG A 116 -18.76 17.20 -5.99
N ILE A 117 -19.74 16.70 -5.25
CA ILE A 117 -21.09 16.45 -5.74
C ILE A 117 -22.01 17.47 -5.08
N ASP A 118 -22.49 18.46 -5.84
CA ASP A 118 -23.47 19.45 -5.36
C ASP A 118 -24.90 18.88 -5.53
N SER A 119 -25.18 17.74 -4.90
CA SER A 119 -26.51 17.11 -4.86
C SER A 119 -26.60 16.15 -3.68
N ASP A 120 -27.71 16.24 -2.94
CA ASP A 120 -28.01 15.31 -1.85
C ASP A 120 -28.58 13.97 -2.37
N ARG A 121 -28.85 13.88 -3.69
CA ARG A 121 -29.29 12.66 -4.36
C ARG A 121 -28.11 11.87 -4.91
N CYS A 122 -27.20 11.47 -4.03
CA CYS A 122 -26.08 10.61 -4.40
C CYS A 122 -25.82 9.54 -3.35
N GLU A 123 -25.41 8.37 -3.82
CA GLU A 123 -24.96 7.26 -2.97
C GLU A 123 -23.45 7.09 -3.14
N ILE A 124 -22.73 6.98 -2.02
CA ILE A 124 -21.30 6.66 -2.02
C ILE A 124 -21.16 5.16 -1.73
N ILE A 125 -20.46 4.44 -2.60
CA ILE A 125 -20.31 2.98 -2.53
C ILE A 125 -18.84 2.55 -2.55
N GLY A 126 -18.56 1.35 -2.03
CA GLY A 126 -17.23 0.74 -2.05
C GLY A 126 -16.19 1.55 -1.30
N ASP A 127 -14.94 1.48 -1.75
CA ASP A 127 -13.79 2.12 -1.08
C ASP A 127 -13.96 3.63 -0.83
N ALA A 128 -14.73 4.30 -1.67
CA ALA A 128 -15.01 5.74 -1.55
C ALA A 128 -15.83 6.08 -0.30
N ARG A 129 -16.61 5.12 0.22
CA ARG A 129 -17.42 5.27 1.45
C ARG A 129 -16.55 5.38 2.71
N GLY A 130 -15.28 4.96 2.63
CA GLY A 130 -14.32 5.08 3.74
C GLY A 130 -14.47 4.03 4.83
N GLU A 131 -15.15 2.92 4.55
CA GLU A 131 -15.25 1.79 5.48
C GLU A 131 -13.92 1.03 5.62
N ILE A 132 -13.82 0.23 6.69
CA ILE A 132 -12.58 -0.50 7.04
C ILE A 132 -12.27 -1.64 6.06
N TYR A 133 -13.30 -2.25 5.46
CA TYR A 133 -13.16 -3.37 4.54
C TYR A 133 -13.22 -2.87 3.09
N ARG A 134 -12.09 -2.97 2.40
CA ARG A 134 -11.88 -2.42 1.06
C ARG A 134 -11.63 -3.54 0.06
N GLN A 135 -12.65 -4.38 -0.10
CA GLN A 135 -12.62 -5.57 -0.95
C GLN A 135 -13.52 -5.36 -2.16
N ALA A 136 -13.09 -5.85 -3.33
CA ALA A 136 -13.86 -5.71 -4.57
C ALA A 136 -15.28 -6.28 -4.43
N SER A 137 -15.44 -7.45 -3.79
CA SER A 137 -16.74 -8.06 -3.57
C SER A 137 -17.68 -7.20 -2.71
N ILE A 138 -17.13 -6.47 -1.74
CA ILE A 138 -17.91 -5.56 -0.89
C ILE A 138 -18.37 -4.35 -1.71
N ALA A 139 -17.47 -3.75 -2.48
CA ALA A 139 -17.81 -2.64 -3.37
C ALA A 139 -18.88 -3.02 -4.41
N ILE A 140 -18.80 -4.22 -4.98
CA ILE A 140 -19.83 -4.76 -5.89
C ILE A 140 -21.16 -4.90 -5.15
N GLY A 141 -21.16 -5.50 -3.96
CA GLY A 141 -22.37 -5.68 -3.16
C GLY A 141 -23.02 -4.34 -2.78
N ASP A 142 -22.22 -3.35 -2.38
CA ASP A 142 -22.69 -1.99 -2.13
C ASP A 142 -23.33 -1.36 -3.36
N GLY A 143 -22.71 -1.50 -4.53
CA GLY A 143 -23.24 -0.98 -5.78
C GLY A 143 -24.60 -1.58 -6.14
N ILE A 144 -24.73 -2.90 -6.04
CA ILE A 144 -26.00 -3.61 -6.27
C ILE A 144 -27.07 -3.12 -5.29
N LYS A 145 -26.73 -3.05 -4.00
CA LYS A 145 -27.67 -2.62 -2.95
C LYS A 145 -28.15 -1.18 -3.13
N SER A 146 -27.25 -0.24 -3.42
CA SER A 146 -27.62 1.16 -3.64
C SER A 146 -28.46 1.31 -4.92
N ALA A 147 -28.14 0.57 -5.99
CA ALA A 147 -28.96 0.57 -7.21
C ALA A 147 -30.39 0.07 -6.95
N MET A 148 -30.55 -1.00 -6.16
CA MET A 148 -31.88 -1.53 -5.79
C MET A 148 -32.70 -0.51 -4.98
N LYS A 149 -32.08 0.22 -4.05
CA LYS A 149 -32.78 1.27 -3.29
C LYS A 149 -33.29 2.39 -4.20
N ILE A 150 -32.42 2.90 -5.07
CA ILE A 150 -32.76 3.96 -6.01
C ILE A 150 -33.93 3.53 -6.92
N ALA A 151 -33.92 2.28 -7.38
CA ALA A 151 -34.98 1.74 -8.24
C ALA A 151 -36.33 1.55 -7.53
N LEU A 152 -36.36 1.49 -6.20
CA LEU A 152 -37.59 1.35 -5.39
C LEU A 152 -38.13 2.69 -4.87
N GLU A 153 -37.27 3.70 -4.77
CA GLU A 153 -37.60 5.05 -4.26
C GLU A 153 -37.91 6.05 -5.38
N GLY A 154 -37.61 5.73 -6.64
CA GLY A 154 -37.93 6.51 -7.84
C GLY A 154 -39.15 6.00 -8.59
#